data_AF-A0A2P2FVL6-F1
#
_entry.id   AF-A0A2P2FVL6-F1
#
_cell.length_a   1.000
_cell.length_b   1.000
_cell.length_c   1.000
_cell.angle_alpha   90.00
_cell.angle_beta   90.00
_cell.angle_gamma   90.00
#
_symmetry.space_group_name_H-M   'P 1'
#
loop_
_entity.id
_entity.type
_entity.pdbx_description
1 polymer ?
#
loop_
_entity_poly.entity_id
_entity_poly.type
_entity_poly.pdbx_seq_one_letter_code
_entity_poly.pdbx_strand_id
1 'polypeptide(L)'
;MVELVAKFRQMTRGQLQTTVFAENASATPLDRTLKRLVEQKHLTRLARLVGGDKGGSAQYVYQLGRAGWKLLDKPGAYWAPRAVNLHTLAVADCYTWLKQAEHRDELEVIQFTTEPECHQSVGSVLLTPDAYVEAGNRAEQVKRAYWLEVDRGTEHVGTLKEKCSRYQDAYRLWQDTYFPQVLFVVPDEQRAELIRKVARGGAETLFEVRTCGNLMLC
;
A
#
# COMPACT_ATOMS: atom_id res chain seq x y z
N MET A 1 3.64 6.57 -14.46
CA MET A 1 4.68 6.75 -13.40
C MET A 1 4.41 7.95 -12.49
N VAL A 2 4.25 9.17 -13.01
CA VAL A 2 4.03 10.36 -12.15
C VAL A 2 2.78 10.20 -11.26
N GLU A 3 1.66 9.78 -11.85
CA GLU A 3 0.43 9.45 -11.11
C GLU A 3 0.64 8.37 -10.06
N LEU A 4 1.38 7.31 -10.39
CA LEU A 4 1.66 6.21 -9.47
C LEU A 4 2.48 6.68 -8.26
N VAL A 5 3.52 7.48 -8.49
CA VAL A 5 4.29 8.09 -7.40
C VAL A 5 3.43 9.06 -6.58
N ALA A 6 2.49 9.77 -7.21
CA ALA A 6 1.58 10.67 -6.50
C ALA A 6 0.57 9.92 -5.64
N LYS A 7 0.01 8.81 -6.15
CA LYS A 7 -0.91 7.90 -5.45
C LYS A 7 -0.28 7.39 -4.16
N PHE A 8 0.93 6.84 -4.25
CA PHE A 8 1.66 6.38 -3.07
C PHE A 8 2.41 7.49 -2.35
N ARG A 9 2.41 8.75 -2.80
CA ARG A 9 3.23 9.88 -2.29
C ARG A 9 4.76 9.70 -2.43
N GLN A 10 5.29 8.52 -2.09
CA GLN A 10 6.69 8.13 -2.22
C GLN A 10 6.80 6.70 -2.73
N MET A 11 7.76 6.44 -3.63
CA MET A 11 8.10 5.09 -4.09
C MET A 11 9.61 4.94 -4.29
N THR A 12 10.13 3.74 -4.04
CA THR A 12 11.53 3.41 -4.32
C THR A 12 11.76 3.12 -5.82
N ARG A 13 13.01 3.22 -6.26
CA ARG A 13 13.41 2.77 -7.60
C ARG A 13 13.01 1.31 -7.84
N GLY A 14 13.24 0.42 -6.87
CA GLY A 14 12.89 -0.99 -6.96
C GLY A 14 11.39 -1.22 -7.16
N GLN A 15 10.55 -0.55 -6.37
CA GLN A 15 9.09 -0.62 -6.53
C GLN A 15 8.66 -0.13 -7.93
N LEU A 16 9.26 0.96 -8.44
CA LEU A 16 8.97 1.46 -9.78
C LEU A 16 9.43 0.53 -10.90
N GLN A 17 10.56 -0.17 -10.72
CA GLN A 17 11.01 -1.20 -11.65
C GLN A 17 9.97 -2.31 -11.73
N THR A 18 9.58 -2.86 -10.59
CA THR A 18 8.65 -3.99 -10.52
C THR A 18 7.25 -3.64 -11.01
N THR A 19 6.79 -2.40 -10.81
CA THR A 19 5.39 -2.03 -11.12
C THR A 19 5.19 -1.42 -12.50
N VAL A 20 6.21 -0.77 -13.08
CA VAL A 20 6.10 -0.04 -14.36
C VAL A 20 7.00 -0.61 -15.45
N PHE A 21 8.11 -1.26 -15.09
CA PHE A 21 9.12 -1.79 -16.03
C PHE A 21 9.36 -3.29 -15.79
N ALA A 22 8.34 -4.03 -15.37
CA ALA A 22 8.47 -5.44 -15.00
C ALA A 22 9.03 -6.31 -16.14
N GLU A 23 8.63 -6.01 -17.37
CA GLU A 23 9.00 -6.76 -18.58
C GLU A 23 10.38 -6.37 -19.14
N ASN A 24 11.00 -5.31 -18.60
CA ASN A 24 12.29 -4.84 -19.11
C ASN A 24 13.46 -5.62 -18.50
N ALA A 25 14.19 -6.35 -19.34
CA ALA A 25 15.39 -7.10 -18.95
C ALA A 25 16.54 -6.22 -18.42
N SER A 26 16.56 -4.93 -18.77
CA SER A 26 17.53 -3.95 -18.27
C SER A 26 16.82 -2.83 -17.53
N ALA A 27 17.44 -2.30 -16.48
CA ALA A 27 16.92 -1.14 -15.75
C ALA A 27 17.25 0.21 -16.44
N THR A 28 17.96 0.19 -17.56
CA THR A 28 18.35 1.40 -18.32
C THR A 28 17.15 2.27 -18.73
N PRO A 29 16.03 1.71 -19.25
CA PRO A 29 14.85 2.51 -19.60
C PRO A 29 14.23 3.21 -18.38
N LEU A 30 14.18 2.53 -17.23
CA LEU A 30 13.72 3.10 -15.96
C LEU A 30 14.63 4.26 -15.55
N ASP A 31 15.95 4.06 -15.53
CA ASP A 31 16.90 5.09 -15.09
C ASP A 31 16.86 6.33 -15.97
N ARG A 32 16.75 6.16 -17.29
CA ARG A 32 16.57 7.29 -18.23
C ARG A 32 15.26 8.03 -17.99
N THR A 33 14.17 7.28 -17.73
CA THR A 33 12.86 7.86 -17.44
C THR A 33 12.88 8.66 -16.14
N LEU A 34 13.42 8.08 -15.07
CA LEU A 34 13.54 8.75 -13.77
C LEU A 34 14.43 9.99 -13.86
N LYS A 35 15.58 9.90 -14.57
CA LYS A 35 16.45 11.05 -14.81
C LYS A 35 15.68 12.19 -15.48
N ARG A 36 14.98 11.90 -16.59
CA ARG A 36 14.20 12.90 -17.33
C ARG A 36 13.08 13.52 -16.46
N LEU A 37 12.33 12.69 -15.72
CA LEU A 37 11.26 13.18 -14.87
C LEU A 37 11.76 14.06 -13.71
N VAL A 38 12.96 13.76 -13.18
CA VAL A 38 13.60 14.60 -12.15
C VAL A 38 14.13 15.91 -12.74
N GLU A 39 14.83 15.86 -13.87
CA GLU A 39 15.34 17.06 -14.57
C GLU A 39 14.20 18.02 -14.94
N GLN A 40 13.06 17.48 -15.38
CA GLN A 40 11.86 18.24 -15.71
C GLN A 40 10.99 18.58 -14.48
N LYS A 41 11.44 18.26 -13.26
CA LYS A 41 10.74 18.54 -11.99
C LYS A 41 9.36 17.89 -11.87
N HIS A 42 9.05 16.87 -12.67
CA HIS A 42 7.86 16.05 -12.52
C HIS A 42 7.95 15.17 -11.27
N LEU A 43 9.15 14.65 -11.01
CA LEU A 43 9.50 13.94 -9.78
C LEU A 43 10.64 14.67 -9.08
N THR A 44 10.78 14.42 -7.79
CA THR A 44 11.95 14.79 -6.98
C THR A 44 12.53 13.54 -6.36
N ARG A 45 13.85 13.46 -6.30
CA ARG A 45 14.57 12.35 -5.68
C ARG A 45 14.97 12.73 -4.25
N LEU A 46 14.56 11.92 -3.28
CA LEU A 46 14.99 12.04 -1.89
C LEU A 46 16.33 11.33 -1.67
N ALA A 47 16.93 11.58 -0.50
CA ALA A 47 18.16 10.92 -0.07
C ALA A 47 18.02 9.40 -0.11
N ARG A 48 19.16 8.72 -0.30
CA ARG A 48 19.23 7.27 -0.39
C ARG A 48 18.82 6.63 0.94
N LEU A 49 18.01 5.58 0.88
CA LEU A 49 17.82 4.68 2.01
C LEU A 49 19.11 3.88 2.22
N VAL A 50 19.67 3.97 3.43
CA VAL A 50 20.81 3.16 3.88
C VAL A 50 20.24 2.00 4.68
N GLY A 51 20.44 0.77 4.20
CA GLY A 51 20.04 -0.44 4.92
C GLY A 51 18.68 -0.99 4.51
N GLY A 52 18.71 -2.25 4.10
CA GLY A 52 17.60 -3.20 4.11
C GLY A 52 18.21 -4.59 4.29
N ASP A 53 17.53 -5.50 4.98
CA ASP A 53 18.06 -6.84 5.35
C ASP A 53 18.45 -7.72 4.16
N LYS A 54 18.16 -7.29 2.93
CA LYS A 54 18.65 -7.90 1.70
C LYS A 54 19.65 -6.95 1.06
N GLY A 55 20.93 -7.17 1.37
CA GLY A 55 22.07 -6.42 0.86
C GLY A 55 21.92 -6.05 -0.62
N GLY A 56 21.68 -4.78 -0.88
CA GLY A 56 21.48 -4.23 -2.21
C GLY A 56 21.87 -2.76 -2.20
N SER A 57 22.44 -2.29 -3.32
CA SER A 57 22.79 -0.88 -3.53
C SER A 57 21.71 0.06 -3.01
N ALA A 58 22.13 1.08 -2.25
CA ALA A 58 21.27 2.11 -1.67
C ALA A 58 20.12 2.52 -2.62
N GLN A 59 18.87 2.42 -2.14
CA GLN A 59 17.68 2.69 -2.96
C GLN A 59 17.36 4.18 -2.95
N TYR A 60 17.14 4.76 -4.14
CA TYR A 60 16.57 6.09 -4.24
C TYR A 60 15.06 6.06 -4.04
N VAL A 61 14.55 7.07 -3.34
CA VAL A 61 13.10 7.31 -3.18
C VAL A 61 12.70 8.49 -4.04
N TYR A 62 11.55 8.38 -4.70
CA TYR A 62 10.98 9.38 -5.58
C TYR A 62 9.63 9.84 -5.03
N GLN A 63 9.36 11.13 -5.15
CA GLN A 63 8.09 11.75 -4.81
C GLN A 63 7.71 12.78 -5.87
N LEU A 64 6.50 13.32 -5.80
CA LEU A 64 6.05 14.32 -6.76
C LEU A 64 6.93 15.59 -6.70
N GLY A 65 7.36 16.08 -7.86
CA GLY A 65 8.04 17.37 -7.98
C GLY A 65 7.07 18.49 -8.33
N ARG A 66 7.54 19.74 -8.34
CA ARG A 66 6.69 20.92 -8.58
C ARG A 66 5.94 20.88 -9.93
N ALA A 67 6.57 20.41 -11.00
CA ALA A 67 5.90 20.29 -12.29
C ALA A 67 4.88 19.14 -12.28
N GLY A 68 5.16 18.05 -11.58
CA GLY A 68 4.24 16.93 -11.40
C GLY A 68 3.01 17.32 -10.57
N TRP A 69 3.20 18.16 -9.55
CA TRP A 69 2.12 18.72 -8.74
C TRP A 69 1.14 19.52 -9.59
N LYS A 70 1.65 20.36 -10.50
CA LYS A 70 0.85 21.10 -11.47
C LYS A 70 0.22 20.20 -12.52
N LEU A 71 0.96 19.23 -13.04
CA LEU A 71 0.49 18.28 -14.04
C LEU A 71 -0.74 17.50 -13.56
N LEU A 72 -0.74 17.12 -12.28
CA LEU A 72 -1.83 16.36 -11.65
C LEU A 72 -2.87 17.25 -10.96
N ASP A 73 -2.86 18.56 -11.22
CA ASP A 73 -3.77 19.54 -10.64
C ASP A 73 -3.96 19.41 -9.11
N LYS A 74 -2.85 19.14 -8.40
CA LYS A 74 -2.90 18.94 -6.95
C LYS A 74 -3.22 20.28 -6.25
N PRO A 75 -4.14 20.28 -5.27
CA PRO A 75 -4.61 21.51 -4.64
C PRO A 75 -3.49 22.19 -3.83
N GLY A 76 -3.58 23.51 -3.73
CA GLY A 76 -2.68 24.32 -2.91
C GLY A 76 -1.26 24.47 -3.47
N ALA A 77 -0.41 25.13 -2.68
CA ALA A 77 0.99 25.33 -3.04
C ALA A 77 1.75 24.00 -2.98
N TYR A 78 2.67 23.80 -3.94
CA TYR A 78 3.57 22.64 -3.93
C TYR A 78 4.29 22.52 -2.59
N TRP A 79 4.08 21.38 -1.93
CA TRP A 79 4.76 20.99 -0.71
C TRP A 79 5.13 19.51 -0.81
N ALA A 80 6.32 19.16 -0.32
CA ALA A 80 6.76 17.77 -0.30
C ALA A 80 7.66 17.51 0.92
N PRO A 81 7.48 16.39 1.64
CA PRO A 81 8.35 16.01 2.75
C PRO A 81 9.82 15.90 2.30
N ARG A 82 10.75 16.24 3.20
CA ARG A 82 12.19 16.03 2.94
C ARG A 82 12.67 14.65 3.42
N ALA A 83 11.94 14.03 4.34
CA ALA A 83 12.24 12.73 4.89
C ALA A 83 11.53 11.61 4.12
N VAL A 84 12.14 10.44 4.13
CA VAL A 84 11.48 9.22 3.66
C VAL A 84 10.44 8.78 4.68
N ASN A 85 9.23 8.53 4.22
CA ASN A 85 8.16 7.95 5.02
C ASN A 85 8.15 6.43 4.79
N LEU A 86 8.65 5.69 5.77
CA LEU A 86 8.75 4.23 5.69
C LEU A 86 7.39 3.52 5.70
N HIS A 87 6.36 4.13 6.31
CA HIS A 87 4.99 3.60 6.26
C HIS A 87 4.42 3.67 4.86
N THR A 88 4.56 4.83 4.23
CA THR A 88 4.18 5.05 2.83
C THR A 88 4.87 4.06 1.88
N LEU A 89 6.16 3.79 2.10
CA LEU A 89 6.88 2.79 1.31
C LEU A 89 6.38 1.36 1.56
N ALA A 90 6.00 1.02 2.78
CA ALA A 90 5.44 -0.30 3.11
C ALA A 90 4.06 -0.53 2.44
N VAL A 91 3.23 0.51 2.34
CA VAL A 91 1.97 0.44 1.55
C VAL A 91 2.27 0.24 0.06
N ALA A 92 3.31 0.91 -0.47
CA ALA A 92 3.76 0.70 -1.84
C ALA A 92 4.38 -0.70 -2.07
N ASP A 93 4.99 -1.32 -1.05
CA ASP A 93 5.45 -2.71 -1.11
C ASP A 93 4.26 -3.67 -1.27
N CYS A 94 3.14 -3.43 -0.58
CA CYS A 94 1.92 -4.23 -0.75
C CYS A 94 1.42 -4.23 -2.20
N TYR A 95 1.34 -3.06 -2.81
CA TYR A 95 1.00 -2.94 -4.24
C TYR A 95 2.03 -3.63 -5.14
N THR A 96 3.31 -3.53 -4.80
CA THR A 96 4.40 -4.16 -5.54
C THR A 96 4.28 -5.68 -5.52
N TRP A 97 3.98 -6.29 -4.36
CA TRP A 97 3.76 -7.73 -4.24
C TRP A 97 2.54 -8.19 -5.03
N LEU A 98 1.44 -7.43 -5.00
CA LEU A 98 0.26 -7.74 -5.81
C LEU A 98 0.56 -7.71 -7.30
N LYS A 99 1.30 -6.71 -7.77
CA LYS A 99 1.74 -6.66 -9.18
C LYS A 99 2.67 -7.81 -9.54
N GLN A 100 3.54 -8.25 -8.62
CA GLN A 100 4.37 -9.43 -8.85
C GLN A 100 3.55 -10.71 -8.97
N ALA A 101 2.53 -10.89 -8.11
CA ALA A 101 1.61 -12.03 -8.19
C ALA A 101 0.80 -12.00 -9.50
N GLU A 102 0.36 -10.81 -9.92
CA GLU A 102 -0.31 -10.63 -11.20
C GLU A 102 0.59 -10.96 -12.39
N HIS A 103 1.87 -10.57 -12.35
CA HIS A 103 2.85 -10.98 -13.38
C HIS A 103 3.14 -12.49 -13.41
N ARG A 104 2.80 -13.22 -12.35
CA ARG A 104 2.87 -14.69 -12.30
C ARG A 104 1.53 -15.37 -12.62
N ASP A 105 0.53 -14.61 -13.08
CA ASP A 105 -0.84 -15.06 -13.32
C ASP A 105 -1.52 -15.71 -12.09
N GLU A 106 -1.06 -15.37 -10.87
CA GLU A 106 -1.63 -15.89 -9.62
C GLU A 106 -2.93 -15.16 -9.22
N LEU A 107 -3.05 -13.89 -9.63
CA LEU A 107 -4.23 -13.04 -9.38
C LEU A 107 -4.32 -11.91 -10.43
N GLU A 108 -5.41 -11.18 -10.43
CA GLU A 108 -5.60 -9.93 -11.17
C GLU A 108 -5.91 -8.81 -10.18
N VAL A 109 -5.17 -7.70 -10.24
CA VAL A 109 -5.41 -6.52 -9.42
C VAL A 109 -6.48 -5.67 -10.09
N ILE A 110 -7.72 -5.78 -9.60
CA ILE A 110 -8.87 -5.07 -10.14
C ILE A 110 -8.84 -3.61 -9.70
N GLN A 111 -8.58 -3.38 -8.41
CA GLN A 111 -8.52 -2.05 -7.83
C GLN A 111 -7.49 -1.98 -6.70
N PHE A 112 -6.81 -0.84 -6.60
CA PHE A 112 -6.02 -0.48 -5.43
C PHE A 112 -6.20 1.03 -5.21
N THR A 113 -6.78 1.45 -4.09
CA THR A 113 -6.99 2.86 -3.76
C THR A 113 -6.29 3.16 -2.44
N THR A 114 -5.41 4.16 -2.39
CA THR A 114 -4.67 4.55 -1.17
C THR A 114 -5.44 5.60 -0.36
N GLU A 115 -5.00 5.87 0.86
CA GLU A 115 -5.50 7.00 1.63
C GLU A 115 -5.13 8.38 1.02
N PRO A 116 -6.02 9.39 1.12
CA PRO A 116 -7.31 9.35 1.80
C PRO A 116 -8.47 8.85 0.93
N GLU A 117 -8.25 8.57 -0.35
CA GLU A 117 -9.32 8.25 -1.31
C GLU A 117 -10.05 6.93 -1.00
N CYS A 118 -9.45 6.03 -0.21
CA CYS A 118 -10.09 4.81 0.27
C CYS A 118 -10.90 4.97 1.57
N HIS A 119 -10.91 6.15 2.18
CA HIS A 119 -11.66 6.37 3.42
C HIS A 119 -13.17 6.23 3.16
N GLN A 120 -13.87 5.56 4.06
CA GLN A 120 -15.29 5.23 3.89
C GLN A 120 -16.08 5.56 5.16
N SER A 121 -17.19 6.29 5.00
CA SER A 121 -18.15 6.50 6.08
C SER A 121 -19.21 5.40 6.09
N VAL A 122 -19.44 4.79 7.24
CA VAL A 122 -20.45 3.74 7.48
C VAL A 122 -21.28 4.14 8.70
N GLY A 123 -22.49 4.65 8.46
CA GLY A 123 -23.27 5.29 9.51
C GLY A 123 -22.50 6.43 10.15
N SER A 124 -22.27 6.36 11.47
CA SER A 124 -21.46 7.33 12.22
C SER A 124 -19.96 7.01 12.29
N VAL A 125 -19.52 5.91 11.67
CA VAL A 125 -18.13 5.42 11.75
C VAL A 125 -17.37 5.82 10.49
N LEU A 126 -16.20 6.44 10.66
CA LEU A 126 -15.28 6.72 9.55
C LEU A 126 -14.16 5.68 9.54
N LEU A 127 -14.10 4.85 8.50
CA LEU A 127 -12.97 3.97 8.22
C LEU A 127 -11.86 4.74 7.52
N THR A 128 -10.63 4.56 8.01
CA THR A 128 -9.42 5.20 7.47
C THR A 128 -8.32 4.15 7.22
N PRO A 129 -8.57 3.16 6.32
CA PRO A 129 -7.57 2.16 5.96
C PRO A 129 -6.40 2.82 5.22
N ASP A 130 -5.23 2.18 5.23
CA ASP A 130 -4.08 2.60 4.43
C ASP A 130 -4.36 2.45 2.92
N ALA A 131 -5.12 1.41 2.55
CA ALA A 131 -5.61 1.21 1.20
C ALA A 131 -6.91 0.36 1.16
N TYR A 132 -7.63 0.46 0.07
CA TYR A 132 -8.66 -0.49 -0.35
C TYR A 132 -8.16 -1.28 -1.56
N VAL A 133 -8.36 -2.59 -1.56
CA VAL A 133 -7.86 -3.50 -2.60
C VAL A 133 -8.98 -4.40 -3.09
N GLU A 134 -9.11 -4.54 -4.40
CA GLU A 134 -9.89 -5.61 -5.02
C GLU A 134 -8.96 -6.45 -5.88
N ALA A 135 -8.97 -7.77 -5.64
CA ALA A 135 -8.22 -8.73 -6.42
C ALA A 135 -9.14 -9.88 -6.86
N GLY A 136 -8.92 -10.35 -8.09
CA GLY A 136 -9.61 -11.50 -8.64
C GLY A 136 -8.65 -12.67 -8.82
N ASN A 137 -9.18 -13.89 -8.72
CA ASN A 137 -8.49 -15.09 -9.19
C ASN A 137 -9.25 -15.62 -10.41
N ARG A 138 -8.61 -15.60 -11.60
CA ARG A 138 -9.24 -16.03 -12.85
C ARG A 138 -9.57 -17.52 -12.87
N ALA A 139 -8.77 -18.35 -12.23
CA ALA A 139 -9.01 -19.79 -12.16
C ALA A 139 -10.23 -20.11 -11.28
N GLU A 140 -10.39 -19.37 -10.18
CA GLU A 140 -11.46 -19.60 -9.21
C GLU A 140 -12.75 -18.81 -9.49
N GLN A 141 -12.69 -17.81 -10.39
CA GLN A 141 -13.79 -16.87 -10.65
C GLN A 141 -14.28 -16.15 -9.38
N VAL A 142 -13.40 -15.99 -8.39
CA VAL A 142 -13.68 -15.31 -7.13
C VAL A 142 -13.05 -13.92 -7.14
N LYS A 143 -13.81 -12.93 -6.67
CA LYS A 143 -13.31 -11.59 -6.35
C LYS A 143 -13.28 -11.43 -4.83
N ARG A 144 -12.19 -10.85 -4.34
CA ARG A 144 -12.03 -10.52 -2.93
C ARG A 144 -11.74 -9.03 -2.79
N ALA A 145 -12.33 -8.41 -1.78
CA ALA A 145 -12.05 -7.03 -1.44
C ALA A 145 -11.53 -6.91 -0.01
N TYR A 146 -10.56 -6.02 0.18
CA TYR A 146 -9.87 -5.84 1.45
C TYR A 146 -9.74 -4.36 1.82
N TRP A 147 -10.02 -4.05 3.08
CA TRP A 147 -9.45 -2.89 3.77
C TRP A 147 -8.05 -3.26 4.26
N LEU A 148 -7.02 -2.63 3.70
CA LEU A 148 -5.62 -2.91 4.02
C LEU A 148 -5.13 -2.02 5.16
N GLU A 149 -4.48 -2.64 6.14
CA GLU A 149 -3.84 -2.01 7.29
C GLU A 149 -2.38 -2.49 7.37
N VAL A 150 -1.41 -1.61 7.15
CA VAL A 150 0.02 -1.95 7.12
C VAL A 150 0.67 -1.59 8.44
N ASP A 151 0.78 -2.54 9.36
CA ASP A 151 1.38 -2.29 10.67
C ASP A 151 2.89 -2.58 10.64
N ARG A 152 3.71 -1.56 10.89
CA ARG A 152 5.18 -1.67 10.89
C ARG A 152 5.78 -2.11 12.24
N GLY A 153 4.98 -2.63 13.16
CA GLY A 153 5.40 -3.01 14.51
C GLY A 153 5.41 -1.87 15.53
N THR A 154 5.08 -0.64 15.12
CA THR A 154 5.20 0.56 15.96
C THR A 154 3.91 0.96 16.67
N GLU A 155 2.75 0.49 16.23
CA GLU A 155 1.49 0.84 16.89
C GLU A 155 1.38 0.17 18.27
N HIS A 156 0.82 0.89 19.24
CA HIS A 156 0.56 0.31 20.56
C HIS A 156 -0.74 -0.52 20.55
N VAL A 157 -0.84 -1.47 21.49
CA VAL A 157 -1.99 -2.39 21.58
C VAL A 157 -3.33 -1.66 21.73
N GLY A 158 -3.36 -0.51 22.42
CA GLY A 158 -4.56 0.31 22.55
C GLY A 158 -5.08 0.80 21.19
N THR A 159 -4.18 1.34 20.36
CA THR A 159 -4.50 1.79 18.99
C THR A 159 -5.02 0.66 18.13
N LEU A 160 -4.41 -0.53 18.21
CA LEU A 160 -4.88 -1.72 17.49
C LEU A 160 -6.29 -2.15 17.93
N LYS A 161 -6.59 -2.10 19.23
CA LYS A 161 -7.92 -2.41 19.77
C LYS A 161 -8.97 -1.42 19.27
N GLU A 162 -8.67 -0.13 19.32
CA GLU A 162 -9.55 0.93 18.82
C GLU A 162 -9.83 0.76 17.32
N LYS A 163 -8.79 0.47 16.53
CA LYS A 163 -8.90 0.19 15.10
C LYS A 163 -9.80 -1.03 14.84
N CYS A 164 -9.58 -2.14 15.53
CA CYS A 164 -10.43 -3.33 15.41
C CYS A 164 -11.89 -3.05 15.81
N SER A 165 -12.11 -2.34 16.92
CA SER A 165 -13.46 -1.95 17.36
C SER A 165 -14.16 -1.10 16.29
N ARG A 166 -13.45 -0.16 15.68
CA ARG A 166 -13.98 0.70 14.62
C ARG A 166 -14.46 -0.10 13.41
N TYR A 167 -13.69 -1.08 12.96
CA TYR A 167 -14.11 -1.96 11.87
C TYR A 167 -15.30 -2.85 12.27
N GLN A 168 -15.34 -3.34 13.51
CA GLN A 168 -16.47 -4.13 14.00
C GLN A 168 -17.75 -3.30 14.08
N ASP A 169 -17.66 -2.04 14.53
CA ASP A 169 -18.80 -1.13 14.59
C ASP A 169 -19.28 -0.76 13.17
N ALA A 170 -18.37 -0.51 12.23
CA ALA A 170 -18.72 -0.33 10.83
C ALA A 170 -19.37 -1.59 10.24
N TYR A 171 -18.84 -2.77 10.52
CA TYR A 171 -19.40 -4.04 10.06
C TYR A 171 -20.85 -4.24 10.54
N ARG A 172 -21.16 -3.90 11.79
CA ARG A 172 -22.52 -3.97 12.33
C ARG A 172 -23.50 -2.98 11.67
N LEU A 173 -22.99 -1.86 11.18
CA LEU A 173 -23.77 -0.81 10.52
C LEU A 173 -23.83 -0.98 8.99
N TRP A 174 -23.11 -1.96 8.44
CA TRP A 174 -23.02 -2.19 7.01
C TRP A 174 -24.33 -2.74 6.46
N GLN A 175 -24.82 -2.14 5.37
CA GLN A 175 -26.11 -2.49 4.77
C GLN A 175 -25.98 -3.34 3.49
N ASP A 176 -24.82 -3.30 2.82
CA ASP A 176 -24.61 -4.09 1.61
C ASP A 176 -24.35 -5.56 1.93
N THR A 177 -24.54 -6.42 0.93
CA THR A 177 -24.43 -7.88 1.09
C THR A 177 -23.03 -8.34 1.49
N TYR A 178 -21.98 -7.61 1.11
CA TYR A 178 -20.59 -7.98 1.35
C TYR A 178 -19.82 -6.83 1.98
N PHE A 179 -19.20 -7.09 3.13
CA PHE A 179 -18.24 -6.19 3.77
C PHE A 179 -16.82 -6.66 3.41
N PRO A 180 -15.94 -5.78 2.87
CA PRO A 180 -14.55 -6.14 2.60
C PRO A 180 -13.81 -6.60 3.86
N GLN A 181 -13.05 -7.69 3.78
CA GLN A 181 -12.27 -8.15 4.94
C GLN A 181 -11.19 -7.14 5.31
N VAL A 182 -10.82 -7.08 6.58
CA VAL A 182 -9.71 -6.23 7.03
C VAL A 182 -8.44 -7.05 7.02
N LEU A 183 -7.51 -6.72 6.14
CA LEU A 183 -6.22 -7.39 6.00
C LEU A 183 -5.13 -6.57 6.68
N PHE A 184 -4.61 -7.08 7.79
CA PHE A 184 -3.39 -6.59 8.40
C PHE A 184 -2.15 -7.19 7.73
N VAL A 185 -1.24 -6.34 7.29
CA VAL A 185 0.09 -6.71 6.82
C VAL A 185 1.12 -6.29 7.85
N VAL A 186 1.91 -7.25 8.36
CA VAL A 186 2.83 -7.05 9.48
C VAL A 186 4.25 -7.54 9.19
N PRO A 187 5.28 -7.03 9.90
CA PRO A 187 6.68 -7.40 9.65
C PRO A 187 6.98 -8.88 9.94
N ASP A 188 6.39 -9.45 10.99
CA ASP A 188 6.78 -10.76 11.50
C ASP A 188 5.60 -11.50 12.19
N GLU A 189 5.81 -12.77 12.48
CA GLU A 189 4.79 -13.64 13.05
C GLU A 189 4.45 -13.27 14.51
N GLN A 190 5.42 -12.76 15.27
CA GLN A 190 5.17 -12.29 16.65
C GLN A 190 4.16 -11.14 16.65
N ARG A 191 4.32 -10.20 15.72
CA ARG A 191 3.38 -9.11 15.51
C ARG A 191 2.04 -9.62 14.97
N ALA A 192 2.06 -10.62 14.09
CA ALA A 192 0.83 -11.23 13.58
C ALA A 192 -0.01 -11.86 14.70
N GLU A 193 0.61 -12.63 15.59
CA GLU A 193 -0.04 -13.22 16.75
C GLU A 193 -0.64 -12.18 17.70
N LEU A 194 0.07 -11.06 17.93
CA LEU A 194 -0.43 -9.94 18.72
C LEU A 194 -1.73 -9.40 18.12
N ILE A 195 -1.74 -9.08 16.82
CA ILE A 195 -2.93 -8.56 16.15
C ILE A 195 -4.06 -9.57 16.16
N ARG A 196 -3.79 -10.86 15.89
CA ARG A 196 -4.81 -11.91 15.98
C ARG A 196 -5.42 -11.99 17.39
N LYS A 197 -4.61 -11.86 18.46
CA LYS A 197 -5.12 -11.82 19.84
C LYS A 197 -6.01 -10.60 20.09
N VAL A 198 -5.66 -9.45 19.53
CA VAL A 198 -6.44 -8.21 19.64
C VAL A 198 -7.77 -8.31 18.86
N ALA A 199 -7.75 -8.93 17.68
CA ALA A 199 -8.90 -9.02 16.78
C ALA A 199 -9.98 -10.04 17.20
N ARG A 200 -9.68 -10.97 18.11
CA ARG A 200 -10.58 -12.07 18.59
C ARG A 200 -11.87 -11.62 19.29
N GLY A 201 -12.15 -10.32 19.38
CA GLY A 201 -13.23 -9.76 20.20
C GLY A 201 -14.64 -9.65 19.57
N GLY A 202 -14.88 -10.00 18.30
CA GLY A 202 -16.22 -9.71 17.74
C GLY A 202 -16.64 -10.18 16.35
N ALA A 203 -15.75 -10.78 15.55
CA ALA A 203 -16.10 -11.44 14.27
C ALA A 203 -14.87 -12.20 13.76
N GLU A 204 -14.75 -13.49 14.05
CA GLU A 204 -13.53 -14.28 13.76
C GLU A 204 -13.15 -14.31 12.27
N THR A 205 -14.08 -13.97 11.36
CA THR A 205 -13.87 -13.94 9.91
C THR A 205 -13.62 -12.54 9.33
N LEU A 206 -13.72 -11.48 10.13
CA LEU A 206 -13.58 -10.09 9.64
C LEU A 206 -12.11 -9.70 9.41
N PHE A 207 -11.20 -10.20 10.25
CA PHE A 207 -9.79 -9.81 10.25
C PHE A 207 -8.91 -10.94 9.75
N GLU A 208 -8.10 -10.63 8.74
CA GLU A 208 -7.02 -11.46 8.24
C GLU A 208 -5.68 -10.83 8.60
N VAL A 209 -4.66 -11.65 8.89
CA VAL A 209 -3.31 -11.16 9.20
C VAL A 209 -2.29 -11.94 8.38
N ARG A 210 -1.45 -11.21 7.64
CA ARG A 210 -0.38 -11.74 6.79
C ARG A 210 0.94 -11.05 7.13
N THR A 211 2.04 -11.80 7.03
CA THR A 211 3.38 -11.23 7.14
C THR A 211 3.83 -10.73 5.77
N CYS A 212 4.71 -9.73 5.74
CA CYS A 212 5.30 -9.17 4.52
C CYS A 212 5.95 -10.22 3.58
N GLY A 213 6.29 -11.41 4.09
CA GLY A 213 6.82 -12.52 3.28
C GLY A 213 5.76 -13.45 2.67
N ASN A 214 4.50 -13.39 3.12
CA ASN A 214 3.44 -14.36 2.81
C ASN A 214 2.17 -13.70 2.23
N LEU A 215 2.32 -12.63 1.43
CA LEU A 215 1.22 -12.02 0.69
C LEU A 215 0.89 -12.80 -0.59
N MET A 216 0.43 -14.04 -0.43
CA MET A 216 -0.39 -14.69 -1.45
C MET A 216 -1.85 -14.49 -1.03
N LEU A 217 -2.59 -13.69 -1.80
CA LEU A 217 -4.04 -13.61 -1.68
C LEU A 217 -4.63 -14.83 -2.39
N CYS A 218 -4.68 -15.97 -1.69
CA CYS A 218 -5.35 -17.18 -2.16
C CYS A 218 -6.83 -17.12 -1.76
#